data_AF-A0A924PCA5-F1
#
_entry.id   AF-A0A924PCA5-F1
#
_cell.length_a   1.000
_cell.length_b   1.000
_cell.length_c   1.000
_cell.angle_alpha   90.00
_cell.angle_beta   90.00
_cell.angle_gamma   90.00
#
_symmetry.space_group_name_H-M   'P 1'
#
loop_
_entity.id
_entity.type
_entity.pdbx_description
1 polymer ?
#
loop_
_entity_poly.entity_id
_entity_poly.type
_entity_poly.pdbx_seq_one_letter_code
_entity_poly.pdbx_strand_id
1 'polypeptide(L)'
;MMKRRDFLKKGAIGASLSLPLFLQLGCSTMLGRKPASDGGSWNAQAMIHKNNCPHGTWKFFPWHREYLVRFEDIIRTMSGDPAFTLPYWDWSAHPNLPTAFKTGSLALAGHGSRTADMSAAISKIANPSICQQAMALQDFETFIGSDDASGQLEVRPHNGIHMVMGSYGGPMGNFTSPLDPVFWLHHCNVDRLWAQ
;
A
#
# COMPACT_ATOMS: atom_id res chain seq x y z
N MET A 1 -8.92 -19.87 0.70
CA MET A 1 -7.47 -19.62 0.88
C MET A 1 -6.87 -19.32 -0.47
N MET A 2 -6.57 -18.05 -0.75
CA MET A 2 -6.01 -17.58 -2.02
C MET A 2 -4.63 -18.21 -2.24
N LYS A 3 -4.35 -18.75 -3.44
CA LYS A 3 -3.11 -19.52 -3.69
C LYS A 3 -1.95 -18.54 -3.96
N ARG A 4 -0.72 -18.91 -3.59
CA ARG A 4 0.54 -18.16 -3.90
C ARG A 4 0.61 -17.62 -5.35
N ARG A 5 -0.06 -18.29 -6.31
CA ARG A 5 -0.08 -17.95 -7.75
C ARG A 5 -0.93 -16.73 -8.12
N ASP A 6 -1.89 -16.31 -7.30
CA ASP A 6 -2.76 -15.17 -7.64
C ASP A 6 -2.03 -13.82 -7.47
N PHE A 7 -0.96 -13.78 -6.66
CA PHE A 7 -0.15 -12.58 -6.41
C PHE A 7 0.79 -12.22 -7.58
N LEU A 8 1.23 -13.21 -8.36
CA LEU A 8 2.05 -12.99 -9.56
C LEU A 8 1.28 -12.31 -10.71
N LYS A 9 -0.04 -12.15 -10.58
CA LYS A 9 -0.86 -11.41 -11.55
C LYS A 9 -0.91 -9.91 -11.27
N LYS A 10 -0.53 -9.45 -10.07
CA LYS A 10 -0.48 -8.02 -9.75
C LYS A 10 0.63 -7.38 -10.57
N GLY A 11 0.30 -6.40 -11.42
CA GLY A 11 1.27 -5.66 -12.21
C GLY A 11 1.96 -4.54 -11.42
N ALA A 12 3.25 -4.32 -11.69
CA ALA A 12 3.96 -3.15 -11.18
C ALA A 12 3.42 -1.88 -11.85
N ILE A 13 3.20 -0.81 -11.08
CA ILE A 13 3.06 0.53 -11.64
C ILE A 13 4.41 1.26 -11.61
N GLY A 14 4.97 1.50 -12.80
CA GLY A 14 6.16 2.33 -12.99
C GLY A 14 5.81 3.82 -13.19
N ALA A 15 6.83 4.67 -13.28
CA ALA A 15 6.69 6.12 -13.44
C ALA A 15 5.96 6.57 -14.72
N SER A 16 5.80 5.69 -15.71
CA SER A 16 5.20 5.96 -17.02
C SER A 16 3.91 5.20 -17.32
N LEU A 17 3.43 4.32 -16.43
CA LEU A 17 2.20 3.58 -16.65
C LEU A 17 0.99 4.46 -16.27
N SER A 18 0.05 4.60 -17.21
CA SER A 18 -1.27 5.16 -16.92
C SER A 18 -1.88 4.32 -15.80
N LEU A 19 -2.28 4.97 -14.69
CA LEU A 19 -3.04 4.27 -13.68
C LEU A 19 -4.28 3.70 -14.35
N PRO A 20 -4.59 2.41 -14.17
CA PRO A 20 -5.71 1.85 -14.88
C PRO A 20 -6.99 2.60 -14.49
N LEU A 21 -7.80 2.92 -15.50
CA LEU A 21 -9.06 3.66 -15.33
C LEU A 21 -9.95 3.02 -14.24
N PHE A 22 -9.88 1.70 -14.09
CA PHE A 22 -10.62 0.95 -13.07
C PHE A 22 -10.22 1.31 -11.63
N LEU A 23 -8.95 1.63 -11.36
CA LEU A 23 -8.49 2.01 -10.02
C LEU A 23 -8.96 3.42 -9.71
N GLN A 24 -8.95 4.29 -10.72
CA GLN A 24 -9.55 5.61 -10.62
C GLN A 24 -11.05 5.51 -10.39
N LEU A 25 -11.78 4.67 -11.13
CA LEU A 25 -13.23 4.48 -10.98
C LEU A 25 -13.59 3.86 -9.63
N GLY A 26 -12.91 2.79 -9.19
CA GLY A 26 -13.16 2.15 -7.90
C GLY A 26 -12.92 3.10 -6.72
N CYS A 27 -11.75 3.76 -6.70
CA CYS A 27 -11.42 4.74 -5.66
C CYS A 27 -12.37 5.95 -5.70
N SER A 28 -12.65 6.53 -6.87
CA SER A 28 -13.57 7.69 -6.97
C SER A 28 -15.01 7.32 -6.61
N THR A 29 -15.44 6.10 -6.90
CA THR A 29 -16.75 5.59 -6.48
C THR A 29 -16.82 5.42 -4.95
N MET A 30 -15.76 4.89 -4.33
CA MET A 30 -15.67 4.79 -2.87
C MET A 30 -15.54 6.15 -2.17
N LEU A 31 -14.85 7.11 -2.80
CA LEU A 31 -14.68 8.48 -2.30
C LEU A 31 -15.97 9.31 -2.40
N GLY A 32 -16.85 9.00 -3.37
CA GLY A 32 -17.99 9.87 -3.70
C GLY A 32 -19.39 9.26 -3.60
N ARG A 33 -19.56 7.93 -3.48
CA ARG A 33 -20.90 7.29 -3.59
C ARG A 33 -21.38 6.53 -2.37
N LYS A 34 -20.51 6.17 -1.42
CA LYS A 34 -20.92 5.44 -0.20
C LYS A 34 -21.03 6.39 0.99
N PRO A 35 -22.13 6.34 1.78
CA PRO A 35 -22.21 7.05 3.05
C PRO A 35 -21.03 6.66 3.95
N ALA A 36 -20.56 7.59 4.79
CA ALA A 36 -19.46 7.30 5.72
C ALA A 36 -19.77 6.15 6.71
N SER A 37 -21.04 5.83 6.92
CA SER A 37 -21.51 4.71 7.73
C SER A 37 -21.46 3.35 7.02
N ASP A 38 -21.24 3.31 5.70
CA ASP A 38 -21.10 2.07 4.95
C ASP A 38 -19.72 1.47 5.21
N GLY A 39 -19.67 0.21 5.64
CA GLY A 39 -18.42 -0.49 5.95
C GLY A 39 -17.45 -0.62 4.77
N GLY A 40 -17.94 -0.52 3.53
CA GLY A 40 -17.14 -0.50 2.31
C GLY A 40 -16.79 0.92 1.83
N SER A 41 -17.12 1.98 2.57
CA SER A 41 -16.73 3.35 2.24
C SER A 41 -15.22 3.57 2.43
N TRP A 42 -14.67 4.57 1.73
CA TRP A 42 -13.26 4.92 1.85
C TRP A 42 -12.84 5.22 3.30
N ASN A 43 -13.66 5.99 4.02
CA ASN A 43 -13.42 6.31 5.42
C ASN A 43 -13.53 5.07 6.32
N ALA A 44 -14.50 4.19 6.07
CA ALA A 44 -14.63 2.96 6.86
C ALA A 44 -13.39 2.06 6.71
N GLN A 45 -12.84 1.93 5.50
CA GLN A 45 -11.58 1.20 5.30
C GLN A 45 -10.44 1.82 6.13
N ALA A 46 -10.25 3.14 6.05
CA ALA A 46 -9.23 3.81 6.87
C ALA A 46 -9.44 3.60 8.39
N MET A 47 -10.68 3.55 8.85
CA MET A 47 -11.00 3.28 10.26
C MET A 47 -10.77 1.82 10.67
N ILE A 48 -10.94 0.85 9.76
CA ILE A 48 -10.57 -0.55 10.00
C ILE A 48 -9.07 -0.64 10.32
N HIS A 49 -8.23 -0.01 9.51
CA HIS A 49 -6.79 0.03 9.75
C HIS A 49 -6.44 0.77 11.03
N LYS A 50 -7.00 1.96 11.25
CA LYS A 50 -6.74 2.77 12.44
C LYS A 50 -7.00 2.02 13.74
N ASN A 51 -8.10 1.25 13.79
CA ASN A 51 -8.58 0.68 15.03
C ASN A 51 -8.12 -0.77 15.27
N ASN A 52 -7.72 -1.50 14.22
CA ASN A 52 -7.55 -2.95 14.31
C ASN A 52 -6.23 -3.49 13.76
N CYS A 53 -5.36 -2.65 13.19
CA CYS A 53 -4.13 -3.14 12.55
C CYS A 53 -3.05 -3.53 13.59
N PRO A 54 -2.60 -4.79 13.63
CA PRO A 54 -1.62 -5.29 14.60
C PRO A 54 -0.18 -5.00 14.16
N HIS A 55 0.22 -3.73 14.24
CA HIS A 55 1.62 -3.32 14.03
C HIS A 55 2.52 -3.82 15.15
N GLY A 56 3.82 -3.94 14.88
CA GLY A 56 4.79 -4.34 15.90
C GLY A 56 4.72 -5.82 16.27
N THR A 57 4.12 -6.65 15.41
CA THR A 57 3.92 -8.07 15.68
C THR A 57 4.00 -8.91 14.41
N TRP A 58 4.19 -10.22 14.56
CA TRP A 58 4.14 -11.18 13.46
C TRP A 58 2.81 -11.19 12.68
N LYS A 59 1.73 -10.67 13.27
CA LYS A 59 0.40 -10.59 12.66
C LYS A 59 0.31 -9.50 11.59
N PHE A 60 1.28 -8.60 11.51
CA PHE A 60 1.32 -7.50 10.55
C PHE A 60 1.09 -7.99 9.11
N PHE A 61 1.87 -8.98 8.66
CA PHE A 61 1.81 -9.50 7.29
C PHE A 61 0.48 -10.20 6.96
N PRO A 62 0.02 -11.21 7.73
CA PRO A 62 -1.24 -11.89 7.41
C PRO A 62 -2.45 -10.96 7.51
N TRP A 63 -2.46 -10.01 8.46
CA TRP A 63 -3.56 -9.05 8.59
C TRP A 63 -3.65 -8.12 7.38
N HIS A 64 -2.52 -7.54 6.94
CA HIS A 64 -2.51 -6.67 5.76
C HIS A 64 -2.86 -7.43 4.49
N ARG A 65 -2.41 -8.69 4.34
CA ARG A 65 -2.80 -9.52 3.19
C ARG A 65 -4.31 -9.69 3.10
N GLU A 66 -4.96 -10.06 4.20
CA GLU A 66 -6.43 -10.21 4.23
C GLU A 66 -7.14 -8.87 3.98
N TYR A 67 -6.59 -7.78 4.53
CA TYR A 67 -7.11 -6.44 4.33
C TYR A 67 -7.06 -6.02 2.85
N LEU A 68 -5.94 -6.29 2.17
CA LEU A 68 -5.79 -6.06 0.73
C LEU A 68 -6.76 -6.89 -0.11
N VAL A 69 -6.97 -8.17 0.25
CA VAL A 69 -7.91 -9.07 -0.46
C VAL A 69 -9.33 -8.53 -0.37
N ARG A 70 -9.79 -8.15 0.83
CA ARG A 70 -11.13 -7.60 1.03
C ARG A 70 -11.34 -6.28 0.30
N PHE A 71 -10.33 -5.42 0.30
CA PHE A 71 -10.39 -4.16 -0.43
C PHE A 71 -10.43 -4.38 -1.96
N GLU A 72 -9.65 -5.33 -2.46
CA GLU A 72 -9.68 -5.72 -3.87
C GLU A 72 -11.08 -6.23 -4.29
N ASP A 73 -11.74 -7.03 -3.45
CA ASP A 73 -13.12 -7.50 -3.67
C ASP A 73 -14.15 -6.37 -3.65
N ILE A 74 -13.99 -5.38 -2.77
CA ILE A 74 -14.82 -4.16 -2.79
C ILE A 74 -14.65 -3.46 -4.14
N ILE A 75 -13.42 -3.27 -4.64
CA ILE A 75 -13.20 -2.62 -5.92
C ILE A 75 -13.81 -3.43 -7.07
N ARG A 76 -13.60 -4.76 -7.12
CA ARG A 76 -14.24 -5.64 -8.13
C ARG A 76 -15.76 -5.45 -8.17
N THR A 77 -16.38 -5.42 -6.99
CA THR A 77 -17.83 -5.24 -6.86
C THR A 77 -18.27 -3.86 -7.37
N MET A 78 -17.54 -2.81 -6.99
CA MET A 78 -17.92 -1.42 -7.33
C MET A 78 -17.60 -1.06 -8.78
N SER A 79 -16.57 -1.67 -9.39
CA SER A 79 -16.18 -1.43 -10.78
C SER A 79 -16.94 -2.33 -11.77
N GLY A 80 -17.46 -3.47 -11.31
CA GLY A 80 -18.02 -4.52 -12.18
C GLY A 80 -16.97 -5.34 -12.91
N ASP A 81 -15.68 -5.20 -12.57
CA ASP A 81 -14.57 -5.94 -13.16
C ASP A 81 -14.10 -7.07 -12.23
N PRO A 82 -14.52 -8.32 -12.46
CA PRO A 82 -14.10 -9.45 -11.63
C PRO A 82 -12.61 -9.82 -11.82
N ALA A 83 -11.98 -9.36 -12.91
CA ALA A 83 -10.58 -9.61 -13.19
C ALA A 83 -9.65 -8.57 -12.55
N PHE A 84 -10.20 -7.51 -11.93
CA PHE A 84 -9.42 -6.49 -11.26
C PHE A 84 -8.46 -7.10 -10.23
N THR A 85 -7.22 -6.61 -10.24
CA THR A 85 -6.23 -6.84 -9.20
C THR A 85 -5.58 -5.52 -8.85
N LEU A 86 -5.33 -5.28 -7.57
CA LEU A 86 -4.57 -4.13 -7.10
C LEU A 86 -3.15 -4.19 -7.69
N PRO A 87 -2.67 -3.11 -8.33
CA PRO A 87 -1.27 -3.02 -8.68
C PRO A 87 -0.42 -2.81 -7.44
N TYR A 88 0.89 -3.02 -7.57
CA TYR A 88 1.86 -2.67 -6.55
C TYR A 88 2.76 -1.52 -7.00
N TRP A 89 3.15 -0.67 -6.06
CA TRP A 89 4.16 0.35 -6.30
C TRP A 89 5.54 -0.22 -5.99
N ASP A 90 6.30 -0.52 -7.04
CA ASP A 90 7.68 -1.00 -6.91
C ASP A 90 8.63 0.15 -6.56
N TRP A 91 8.48 0.71 -5.37
CA TRP A 91 9.34 1.78 -4.89
C TRP A 91 10.82 1.38 -4.84
N SER A 92 11.14 0.07 -4.88
CA SER A 92 12.52 -0.43 -4.82
C SER A 92 13.29 -0.17 -6.12
N ALA A 93 12.63 -0.40 -7.26
CA ALA A 93 13.19 -0.14 -8.58
C ALA A 93 12.73 1.21 -9.17
N HIS A 94 11.52 1.64 -8.80
CA HIS A 94 10.81 2.79 -9.36
C HIS A 94 10.25 3.67 -8.24
N PRO A 95 11.12 4.42 -7.53
CA PRO A 95 10.75 5.25 -6.38
C PRO A 95 9.86 6.46 -6.75
N ASN A 96 9.72 6.77 -8.03
CA ASN A 96 8.87 7.85 -8.50
C ASN A 96 7.39 7.44 -8.44
N LEU A 97 6.57 8.21 -7.71
CA LEU A 97 5.12 8.05 -7.81
C LEU A 97 4.59 8.45 -9.19
N PRO A 98 3.62 7.69 -9.74
CA PRO A 98 2.90 8.10 -10.93
C PRO A 98 2.19 9.44 -10.75
N THR A 99 2.06 10.20 -11.84
CA THR A 99 1.42 11.53 -11.86
C THR A 99 0.01 11.53 -11.28
N ALA A 100 -0.76 10.44 -11.41
CA ALA A 100 -2.12 10.38 -10.90
C ALA A 100 -2.22 10.53 -9.37
N PHE A 101 -1.17 10.17 -8.61
CA PHE A 101 -1.09 10.35 -7.16
C PHE A 101 -0.43 11.67 -6.73
N LYS A 102 0.17 12.41 -7.68
CA LYS A 102 0.84 13.70 -7.43
C LYS A 102 -0.07 14.87 -7.74
N THR A 103 -0.69 14.86 -8.92
CA THR A 103 -1.48 15.99 -9.45
C THR A 103 -2.73 15.54 -10.22
N GLY A 104 -3.09 14.25 -10.18
CA GLY A 104 -4.25 13.70 -10.91
C GLY A 104 -5.45 13.41 -10.02
N SER A 105 -6.39 12.60 -10.54
CA SER A 105 -7.67 12.27 -9.88
C SER A 105 -7.56 11.50 -8.55
N LEU A 106 -6.38 10.98 -8.25
CA LEU A 106 -6.05 10.29 -6.99
C LEU A 106 -5.08 11.10 -6.13
N ALA A 107 -4.77 12.33 -6.53
CA ALA A 107 -4.06 13.27 -5.68
C ALA A 107 -5.01 13.69 -4.55
N LEU A 108 -4.49 13.68 -3.33
CA LEU A 108 -5.27 14.15 -2.19
C LEU A 108 -5.34 15.69 -2.23
N ALA A 109 -6.54 16.24 -2.19
CA ALA A 109 -6.76 17.68 -2.17
C ALA A 109 -6.13 18.32 -0.92
N GLY A 110 -5.28 19.33 -1.11
CA GLY A 110 -4.63 20.05 0.01
C GLY A 110 -3.35 19.39 0.55
N HIS A 111 -2.86 18.32 -0.08
CA HIS A 111 -1.59 17.71 0.29
C HIS A 111 -0.48 18.37 -0.52
N GLY A 112 0.60 18.77 0.16
CA GLY A 112 1.73 19.44 -0.47
C GLY A 112 2.19 18.70 -1.72
N SER A 113 2.68 19.45 -2.71
CA SER A 113 3.17 18.86 -3.96
C SER A 113 4.15 17.74 -3.62
N ARG A 114 3.78 16.48 -3.89
CA ARG A 114 4.69 15.33 -3.77
C ARG A 114 5.78 15.50 -4.82
N THR A 115 6.85 16.19 -4.45
CA THR A 115 7.88 16.71 -5.38
C THR A 115 8.96 15.67 -5.68
N ALA A 116 9.90 16.04 -6.57
CA ALA A 116 11.05 15.24 -6.97
C ALA A 116 11.95 14.79 -5.79
N ASP A 117 11.97 15.54 -4.69
CA ASP A 117 12.79 15.22 -3.50
C ASP A 117 12.36 13.92 -2.81
N MET A 118 11.07 13.58 -2.92
CA MET A 118 10.51 12.38 -2.31
C MET A 118 11.11 11.10 -2.89
N SER A 119 11.30 11.01 -4.20
CA SER A 119 11.89 9.84 -4.85
C SER A 119 13.34 9.61 -4.42
N ALA A 120 14.09 10.70 -4.19
CA ALA A 120 15.44 10.64 -3.66
C ALA A 120 15.45 10.15 -2.19
N ALA A 121 14.50 10.62 -1.37
CA ALA A 121 14.33 10.12 0.00
C ALA A 121 13.96 8.63 0.03
N ILE A 122 13.01 8.20 -0.82
CA ILE A 122 12.58 6.80 -0.95
C ILE A 122 13.75 5.90 -1.34
N SER A 123 14.56 6.30 -2.33
CA SER A 123 15.73 5.52 -2.78
C SER A 123 16.75 5.24 -1.66
N LYS A 124 16.83 6.11 -0.65
CA LYS A 124 17.72 5.90 0.51
C LYS A 124 17.16 4.85 1.47
N ILE A 125 15.84 4.79 1.63
CA ILE A 125 15.20 3.91 2.63
C ILE A 125 14.68 2.59 2.05
N ALA A 126 14.50 2.52 0.73
CA ALA A 126 13.80 1.43 0.09
C ALA A 126 14.31 1.21 -1.36
N ASN A 127 15.49 0.60 -1.49
CA ASN A 127 16.13 0.22 -2.76
C ASN A 127 16.28 -1.31 -2.85
N PRO A 128 16.73 -1.88 -3.99
CA PRO A 128 16.75 -3.33 -4.18
C PRO A 128 17.66 -4.05 -3.19
N SER A 129 18.81 -3.45 -2.83
CA SER A 129 19.74 -4.04 -1.85
C SER A 129 19.10 -4.18 -0.47
N ILE A 130 18.40 -3.14 -0.01
CA ILE A 130 17.68 -3.17 1.28
C ILE A 130 16.60 -4.24 1.27
N CYS A 131 15.83 -4.36 0.18
CA CYS A 131 14.79 -5.38 0.06
C CYS A 131 15.38 -6.78 0.08
N GLN A 132 16.45 -7.01 -0.70
CA GLN A 132 17.13 -8.29 -0.77
C GLN A 132 17.71 -8.71 0.58
N GLN A 133 18.29 -7.78 1.34
CA GLN A 133 18.77 -8.06 2.69
C GLN A 133 17.65 -8.50 3.63
N ALA A 134 16.52 -7.80 3.62
CA ALA A 134 15.36 -8.17 4.44
C ALA A 134 14.78 -9.54 4.03
N MET A 135 14.71 -9.82 2.73
CA MET A 135 14.20 -11.09 2.19
C MET A 135 15.17 -12.27 2.34
N ALA A 136 16.45 -12.01 2.60
CA ALA A 136 17.45 -13.05 2.83
C ALA A 136 17.43 -13.59 4.26
N LEU A 137 16.65 -12.99 5.17
CA LEU A 137 16.50 -13.47 6.54
C LEU A 137 15.79 -14.82 6.57
N GLN A 138 16.40 -15.79 7.24
CA GLN A 138 15.87 -17.14 7.35
C GLN A 138 15.17 -17.41 8.69
N ASP A 139 15.44 -16.57 9.69
CA ASP A 139 14.84 -16.68 11.00
C ASP A 139 13.45 -16.04 11.01
N PHE A 140 12.48 -16.75 11.61
CA PHE A 140 11.08 -16.36 11.58
C PHE A 140 10.83 -15.03 12.30
N GLU A 141 11.40 -14.85 13.49
CA GLU A 141 11.15 -13.68 14.34
C GLU A 141 11.76 -12.42 13.72
N THR A 142 12.96 -12.54 13.14
CA THR A 142 13.60 -11.41 12.44
C THR A 142 12.93 -11.10 11.10
N PHE A 143 12.39 -12.10 10.38
CA PHE A 143 11.74 -11.88 9.09
C PHE A 143 10.31 -11.36 9.25
N ILE A 144 9.48 -12.06 10.02
CA ILE A 144 8.03 -11.81 10.17
C ILE A 144 7.72 -10.97 11.41
N GLY A 145 8.48 -11.15 12.50
CA GLY A 145 8.21 -10.54 13.81
C GLY A 145 7.92 -11.57 14.89
N SER A 146 7.83 -11.10 16.13
CA SER A 146 7.37 -11.86 17.31
C SER A 146 6.00 -11.36 17.76
N ASP A 147 5.50 -11.78 18.93
CA ASP A 147 4.25 -11.24 19.50
C ASP A 147 4.37 -9.76 19.90
N ASP A 148 5.59 -9.22 20.04
CA ASP A 148 5.89 -7.89 20.57
C ASP A 148 6.98 -7.13 19.79
N ALA A 149 7.47 -7.68 18.68
CA ALA A 149 8.45 -7.03 17.81
C ALA A 149 8.10 -7.18 16.32
N SER A 150 8.38 -6.12 15.56
CA SER A 150 8.27 -6.08 14.11
C SER A 150 9.30 -6.96 13.41
N GLY A 151 8.89 -7.62 12.34
CA GLY A 151 9.81 -8.20 11.37
C GLY A 151 10.54 -7.13 10.55
N GLN A 152 11.65 -7.51 9.93
CA GLN A 152 12.55 -6.59 9.23
C GLN A 152 11.83 -5.79 8.13
N LEU A 153 10.95 -6.42 7.34
CA LEU A 153 10.23 -5.73 6.27
C LEU A 153 9.24 -4.68 6.78
N GLU A 154 8.67 -4.84 7.99
CA GLU A 154 7.83 -3.81 8.65
C GLU A 154 8.71 -2.63 9.10
N VAL A 155 9.86 -2.92 9.75
CA VAL A 155 10.82 -1.91 10.21
C VAL A 155 11.39 -1.11 9.04
N ARG A 156 11.91 -1.81 8.04
CA ARG A 156 12.46 -1.22 6.81
C ARG A 156 12.30 -2.20 5.67
N PRO A 157 11.54 -1.84 4.61
CA PRO A 157 11.28 -0.46 4.20
C PRO A 157 9.89 0.11 4.53
N HIS A 158 8.94 -0.68 5.04
CA HIS A 158 7.54 -0.26 5.22
C HIS A 158 7.40 1.04 6.05
N ASN A 159 7.92 1.08 7.28
CA ASN A 159 7.80 2.28 8.13
C ASN A 159 8.48 3.50 7.50
N GLY A 160 9.59 3.30 6.80
CA GLY A 160 10.30 4.36 6.08
C GLY A 160 9.46 5.00 4.98
N ILE A 161 8.70 4.20 4.22
CA ILE A 161 7.79 4.73 3.19
C ILE A 161 6.66 5.55 3.83
N HIS A 162 6.04 5.04 4.90
CA HIS A 162 5.02 5.77 5.65
C HIS A 162 5.55 7.12 6.19
N MET A 163 6.76 7.14 6.76
CA MET A 163 7.40 8.36 7.25
C MET A 163 7.69 9.37 6.14
N VAL A 164 8.31 8.92 5.04
CA VAL A 164 8.62 9.81 3.91
C VAL A 164 7.33 10.35 3.32
N MET A 165 6.36 9.51 3.01
CA MET A 165 5.08 9.97 2.45
C MET A 165 4.34 10.94 3.39
N GLY A 166 4.40 10.70 4.70
CA GLY A 166 3.80 11.56 5.71
C GLY A 166 4.45 12.95 5.84
N SER A 167 5.77 13.07 5.62
CA SER A 167 6.48 14.35 5.72
C SER A 167 6.14 15.34 4.60
N TYR A 168 5.63 14.84 3.47
CA TYR A 168 5.08 15.67 2.39
C TYR A 168 3.57 15.97 2.57
N GLY A 169 3.03 15.63 3.74
CA GLY A 169 1.65 15.93 4.13
C GLY A 169 0.68 14.77 3.86
N GLY A 170 -0.22 14.57 4.81
CA GLY A 170 -1.33 13.63 4.70
C GLY A 170 -1.29 12.42 5.59
N PRO A 171 -2.18 11.45 5.34
CA PRO A 171 -2.47 10.42 6.30
C PRO A 171 -1.42 9.31 6.30
N MET A 172 -0.55 9.22 5.28
CA MET A 172 0.48 8.17 5.20
C MET A 172 1.41 8.14 6.41
N GLY A 173 1.60 9.26 7.12
CA GLY A 173 2.39 9.29 8.35
C GLY A 173 1.68 8.79 9.62
N ASN A 174 0.42 8.36 9.53
CA ASN A 174 -0.36 7.91 10.69
C ASN A 174 -1.29 6.74 10.34
N PHE A 175 -2.06 6.26 11.32
CA PHE A 175 -2.90 5.07 11.13
C PHE A 175 -4.18 5.29 10.31
N THR A 176 -4.51 6.52 9.89
CA THR A 176 -5.54 6.74 8.85
C THR A 176 -4.96 6.71 7.44
N SER A 177 -3.72 6.24 7.27
CA SER A 177 -3.01 6.12 5.99
C SER A 177 -3.81 5.53 4.81
N PRO A 178 -4.78 4.60 4.97
CA PRO A 178 -5.59 4.15 3.83
C PRO A 178 -6.46 5.24 3.20
N LEU A 179 -6.62 6.40 3.86
CA LEU A 179 -7.23 7.58 3.25
C LEU A 179 -6.44 8.05 2.02
N ASP A 180 -5.15 7.75 1.94
CA ASP A 180 -4.31 7.95 0.76
C ASP A 180 -4.37 6.74 -0.18
N PRO A 181 -4.83 6.88 -1.43
CA PRO A 181 -4.85 5.77 -2.38
C PRO A 181 -3.49 5.07 -2.57
N VAL A 182 -2.36 5.75 -2.35
CA VAL A 182 -1.01 5.15 -2.42
C VAL A 182 -0.80 4.04 -1.39
N PHE A 183 -1.49 4.10 -0.24
CA PHE A 183 -1.41 3.08 0.81
C PHE A 183 -1.58 1.66 0.26
N TRP A 184 -2.61 1.46 -0.57
CA TRP A 184 -2.97 0.15 -1.09
C TRP A 184 -1.89 -0.43 -2.00
N LEU A 185 -1.23 0.42 -2.78
CA LEU A 185 -0.17 0.00 -3.70
C LEU A 185 1.15 -0.20 -2.97
N HIS A 186 1.42 0.60 -1.94
CA HIS A 186 2.54 0.41 -1.03
C HIS A 186 2.44 -0.96 -0.34
N HIS A 187 1.30 -1.26 0.28
CA HIS A 187 1.05 -2.52 0.98
C HIS A 187 1.00 -3.72 0.03
N CYS A 188 0.53 -3.56 -1.21
CA CYS A 188 0.67 -4.61 -2.22
C CYS A 188 2.13 -4.94 -2.55
N ASN A 189 3.05 -3.97 -2.51
CA ASN A 189 4.48 -4.26 -2.71
C ASN A 189 5.10 -4.94 -1.49
N VAL A 190 4.72 -4.54 -0.27
CA VAL A 190 5.15 -5.23 0.97
C VAL A 190 4.69 -6.70 0.95
N ASP A 191 3.43 -6.93 0.60
CA ASP A 191 2.85 -8.27 0.46
C ASP A 191 3.54 -9.10 -0.64
N ARG A 192 3.92 -8.47 -1.77
CA ARG A 192 4.72 -9.08 -2.83
C ARG A 192 6.12 -9.49 -2.36
N LEU A 193 6.78 -8.66 -1.55
CA LEU A 193 8.09 -8.96 -0.97
C LEU A 193 8.00 -10.15 -0.01
N TRP A 194 6.95 -10.21 0.80
CA TRP A 194 6.70 -11.35 1.70
C TRP A 194 6.41 -12.67 0.94
N ALA A 195 5.87 -12.61 -0.28
CA ALA A 195 5.46 -13.79 -1.04
C ALA A 195 6.59 -14.50 -1.82
N GLN A 196 7.76 -13.85 -1.98
CA GLN A 196 8.92 -14.39 -2.69
C GLN A 196 9.59 -15.47 -1.85
#